data_AF-A0A1Q5TT39-F1
#
_entry.id   AF-A0A1Q5TT39-F1
#
_cell.length_a   1.000
_cell.length_b   1.000
_cell.length_c   1.000
_cell.angle_alpha   90.00
_cell.angle_beta   90.00
_cell.angle_gamma   90.00
#
_symmetry.space_group_name_H-M   'P 1'
#
loop_
_entity.id
_entity.type
_entity.pdbx_description
1 polymer ?
#
loop_
_entity_poly.entity_id
_entity_poly.type
_entity_poly.pdbx_seq_one_letter_code
_entity_poly.pdbx_strand_id
1 'polypeptide(L)'
;MDCENPTQLLSNQQSAQAALVGVVGRFLSVQETAQIIKQFESENWLPNGQVLWSGIPREKAQEWADRHRLQTLTTAMGPLMDEKHPECLKLKKNHRQWSRYVHGASAIFAWRIAQGERVTLLSPPPPERFHPSGLSYYQLIEEPIVRGLINHKSVRKIIITHPMTEKSEDEEFYYELWPNDRREEWVKRFGSRPCKGKWRQVGHSNDITELRSLMTSSESHVCSSEQFKHLENRKETAKRVRDERKAKRKALDKAHQEALKKLKDEVKAKRKARNKAQKKAAKELKNEEKAKGRAIEKAQQEAAKRIKDEEKAKKKARNKAQKKAARKLKDEAKAKRKARNKAQKKAAKELKNEEKAKGRALEKAQQGAAKRLKDKMNS
;
A
#
# COMPACT_ATOMS: atom_id res chain seq x y z
N MET A 1 -49.37 6.14 -31.73
CA MET A 1 -48.38 5.66 -30.74
C MET A 1 -47.92 6.90 -30.01
N ASP A 2 -48.75 7.33 -29.07
CA ASP A 2 -48.71 8.66 -28.50
C ASP A 2 -47.50 8.82 -27.57
N CYS A 3 -46.65 9.80 -27.88
CA CYS A 3 -45.57 10.24 -27.03
C CYS A 3 -46.17 10.91 -25.79
N GLU A 4 -46.36 10.16 -24.71
CA GLU A 4 -46.61 10.74 -23.41
C GLU A 4 -45.46 11.69 -23.04
N ASN A 5 -45.84 12.92 -22.69
CA ASN A 5 -44.94 14.03 -22.45
C ASN A 5 -44.23 13.80 -21.09
N PRO A 6 -42.89 13.69 -21.02
CA PRO A 6 -42.16 13.40 -19.77
C PRO A 6 -42.42 14.40 -18.64
N THR A 7 -42.95 15.58 -18.99
CA THR A 7 -43.39 16.61 -18.05
C THR A 7 -44.54 16.12 -17.15
N GLN A 8 -45.38 15.18 -17.60
CA GLN A 8 -46.50 14.65 -16.81
C GLN A 8 -46.06 13.66 -15.71
N LEU A 9 -44.92 12.98 -15.88
CA LEU A 9 -44.36 12.06 -14.87
C LEU A 9 -43.89 12.79 -13.59
N LEU A 10 -43.71 14.12 -13.69
CA LEU A 10 -43.30 15.01 -12.60
C LEU A 10 -44.37 16.07 -12.24
N SER A 11 -45.57 16.07 -12.83
CA SER A 11 -46.53 17.19 -12.68
C SER A 11 -47.64 17.00 -11.63
N ASN A 12 -47.75 15.85 -10.97
CA ASN A 12 -48.81 15.62 -9.99
C ASN A 12 -48.31 15.83 -8.54
N GLN A 13 -48.10 17.10 -8.15
CA GLN A 13 -48.25 17.72 -6.81
C GLN A 13 -47.42 19.03 -6.67
N GLN A 14 -48.11 20.16 -6.50
CA GLN A 14 -47.76 21.50 -7.04
C GLN A 14 -46.75 22.39 -6.27
N SER A 15 -45.99 21.93 -5.27
CA SER A 15 -44.93 22.80 -4.68
C SER A 15 -43.60 22.09 -4.41
N ALA A 16 -43.67 20.87 -3.86
CA ALA A 16 -42.49 20.08 -3.51
C ALA A 16 -41.76 19.49 -4.74
N GLN A 17 -42.50 19.16 -5.81
CA GLN A 17 -41.92 18.74 -7.09
C GLN A 17 -41.26 19.89 -7.83
N ALA A 18 -41.76 21.12 -7.68
CA ALA A 18 -41.19 22.31 -8.34
C ALA A 18 -39.77 22.62 -7.86
N ALA A 19 -39.48 22.44 -6.57
CA ALA A 19 -38.13 22.63 -6.02
C ALA A 19 -37.14 21.58 -6.54
N LEU A 20 -37.54 20.31 -6.60
CA LEU A 20 -36.70 19.25 -7.18
C LEU A 20 -36.49 19.45 -8.68
N VAL A 21 -37.54 19.80 -9.43
CA VAL A 21 -37.45 20.13 -10.85
C VAL A 21 -36.52 21.33 -11.06
N GLY A 22 -36.57 22.34 -10.17
CA GLY A 22 -35.66 23.47 -10.19
C GLY A 22 -34.20 23.11 -9.89
N VAL A 23 -33.95 22.13 -9.00
CA VAL A 23 -32.60 21.62 -8.73
C VAL A 23 -32.10 20.78 -9.90
N VAL A 24 -32.88 19.80 -10.35
CA VAL A 24 -32.52 18.86 -11.43
C VAL A 24 -32.36 19.58 -12.77
N GLY A 25 -33.27 20.50 -13.11
CA GLY A 25 -33.25 21.27 -14.36
C GLY A 25 -32.04 22.21 -14.51
N ARG A 26 -31.31 22.49 -13.43
CA ARG A 26 -30.02 23.18 -13.52
C ARG A 26 -28.91 22.24 -14.00
N PHE A 27 -28.99 20.96 -13.69
CA PHE A 27 -27.92 20.00 -14.00
C PHE A 27 -28.17 19.23 -15.29
N LEU A 28 -29.42 18.90 -15.55
CA LEU A 28 -29.82 17.95 -16.58
C LEU A 28 -30.81 18.60 -17.54
N SER A 29 -30.72 18.23 -18.81
CA SER A 29 -31.82 18.47 -19.74
C SER A 29 -33.05 17.64 -19.37
N VAL A 30 -34.20 17.99 -19.94
CA VAL A 30 -35.44 17.23 -19.76
C VAL A 30 -35.27 15.79 -20.27
N GLN A 31 -34.56 15.60 -21.38
CA GLN A 31 -34.30 14.29 -21.98
C GLN A 31 -33.38 13.44 -21.08
N GLU A 32 -32.31 14.04 -20.55
CA GLU A 32 -31.40 13.35 -19.63
C GLU A 32 -32.11 12.95 -18.34
N THR A 33 -32.97 13.83 -17.82
CA THR A 33 -33.79 13.57 -16.63
C THR A 33 -34.72 12.38 -16.87
N ALA A 34 -35.47 12.39 -17.98
CA ALA A 34 -36.36 11.30 -18.34
C ALA A 34 -35.63 9.96 -18.50
N GLN A 35 -34.44 9.98 -19.13
CA GLN A 35 -33.63 8.77 -19.31
C GLN A 35 -33.15 8.18 -17.96
N ILE A 36 -32.70 9.04 -17.04
CA ILE A 36 -32.25 8.60 -15.71
C ILE A 36 -33.43 8.07 -14.87
N ILE A 37 -34.58 8.76 -14.90
CA ILE A 37 -35.78 8.29 -14.20
C ILE A 37 -36.19 6.92 -14.72
N LYS A 38 -36.28 6.74 -16.04
CA LYS A 38 -36.60 5.45 -16.66
C LYS A 38 -35.63 4.35 -16.23
N GLN A 39 -34.33 4.66 -16.13
CA GLN A 39 -33.33 3.71 -15.65
C GLN A 39 -33.59 3.29 -14.19
N PHE A 40 -33.98 4.21 -13.31
CA PHE A 40 -34.30 3.90 -11.91
C PHE A 40 -35.69 3.31 -11.68
N GLU A 41 -36.55 3.32 -12.71
CA GLU A 41 -37.83 2.63 -12.75
C GLU A 41 -37.72 1.23 -13.38
N SER A 42 -36.56 0.87 -13.92
CA SER A 42 -36.32 -0.46 -14.47
C SER A 42 -36.34 -1.56 -13.41
N GLU A 43 -36.54 -2.80 -13.85
CA GLU A 43 -36.54 -4.01 -13.01
C GLU A 43 -35.23 -4.22 -12.24
N ASN A 44 -34.14 -3.58 -12.69
CA ASN A 44 -32.85 -3.66 -12.03
C ASN A 44 -32.79 -2.85 -10.73
N TRP A 45 -33.75 -1.95 -10.45
CA TRP A 45 -33.76 -1.19 -9.21
C TRP A 45 -34.07 -2.07 -8.00
N LEU A 46 -33.13 -2.17 -7.05
CA LEU A 46 -33.33 -2.97 -5.85
C LEU A 46 -34.10 -2.17 -4.78
N PRO A 47 -35.30 -2.59 -4.34
CA PRO A 47 -36.03 -1.88 -3.29
C PRO A 47 -35.23 -1.80 -1.99
N ASN A 48 -35.02 -0.60 -1.46
CA ASN A 48 -34.18 -0.34 -0.26
C ASN A 48 -32.74 -0.86 -0.38
N GLY A 49 -32.27 -1.10 -1.61
CA GLY A 49 -30.98 -1.70 -1.93
C GLY A 49 -29.91 -0.67 -2.26
N GLN A 50 -30.12 0.61 -1.92
CA GLN A 50 -29.25 1.70 -2.32
C GLN A 50 -28.22 2.06 -1.25
N VAL A 51 -27.04 2.46 -1.72
CA VAL A 51 -25.91 2.86 -0.88
C VAL A 51 -25.44 4.26 -1.27
N LEU A 52 -25.47 5.15 -0.29
CA LEU A 52 -24.84 6.46 -0.33
C LEU A 52 -23.48 6.37 0.36
N TRP A 53 -22.57 7.31 0.07
CA TRP A 53 -21.29 7.36 0.76
C TRP A 53 -20.73 8.77 0.84
N SER A 54 -20.01 9.05 1.91
CA SER A 54 -19.30 10.33 2.10
C SER A 54 -17.96 10.08 2.79
N GLY A 55 -16.89 10.73 2.31
CA GLY A 55 -15.57 10.63 2.94
C GLY A 55 -14.83 9.30 2.73
N ILE A 56 -15.38 8.36 1.95
CA ILE A 56 -14.76 7.07 1.61
C ILE A 56 -14.33 7.09 0.14
N PRO A 57 -13.27 6.38 -0.29
CA PRO A 57 -12.97 6.23 -1.70
C PRO A 57 -14.08 5.55 -2.50
N ARG A 58 -14.36 6.02 -3.72
CA ARG A 58 -15.38 5.44 -4.61
C ARG A 58 -15.18 3.94 -4.78
N GLU A 59 -13.94 3.52 -4.99
CA GLU A 59 -13.56 2.12 -5.22
C GLU A 59 -13.93 1.26 -4.01
N LYS A 60 -13.71 1.77 -2.80
CA LYS A 60 -14.08 1.10 -1.54
C LYS A 60 -15.58 1.09 -1.29
N ALA A 61 -16.28 2.17 -1.62
CA ALA A 61 -17.74 2.20 -1.54
C ALA A 61 -18.38 1.21 -2.53
N GLN A 62 -17.83 1.09 -3.74
CA GLN A 62 -18.31 0.14 -4.74
C GLN A 62 -18.03 -1.30 -4.31
N GLU A 63 -16.80 -1.62 -3.91
CA GLU A 63 -16.42 -2.95 -3.40
C GLU A 63 -17.31 -3.39 -2.24
N TRP A 64 -17.61 -2.46 -1.33
CA TRP A 64 -18.52 -2.73 -0.22
C TRP A 64 -19.95 -2.99 -0.70
N ALA A 65 -20.48 -2.18 -1.63
CA ALA A 65 -21.83 -2.37 -2.17
C ALA A 65 -21.95 -3.71 -2.92
N ASP A 66 -20.95 -4.08 -3.72
CA ASP A 66 -20.92 -5.34 -4.48
C ASP A 66 -20.94 -6.55 -3.53
N ARG A 67 -20.14 -6.51 -2.45
CA ARG A 67 -20.13 -7.56 -1.41
C ARG A 67 -21.50 -7.74 -0.74
N HIS A 68 -22.24 -6.65 -0.56
CA HIS A 68 -23.55 -6.64 0.08
C HIS A 68 -24.72 -6.78 -0.90
N ARG A 69 -24.45 -6.93 -2.21
CA ARG A 69 -25.46 -6.95 -3.28
C ARG A 69 -26.35 -5.70 -3.25
N LEU A 70 -25.73 -4.55 -3.02
CA LEU A 70 -26.38 -3.25 -2.99
C LEU A 70 -25.91 -2.38 -4.17
N GLN A 71 -26.62 -1.29 -4.42
CA GLN A 71 -26.43 -0.41 -5.57
C GLN A 71 -25.92 0.95 -5.16
N THR A 72 -24.73 1.32 -5.64
CA THR A 72 -24.31 2.72 -5.69
C THR A 72 -25.01 3.45 -6.83
N LEU A 73 -24.89 4.79 -6.90
CA LEU A 73 -25.33 5.54 -8.08
C LEU A 73 -24.77 4.97 -9.39
N THR A 74 -23.49 4.56 -9.40
CA THR A 74 -22.87 4.00 -10.62
C THR A 74 -23.58 2.71 -11.03
N THR A 75 -23.82 1.80 -10.09
CA THR A 75 -24.51 0.54 -10.37
C THR A 75 -25.95 0.77 -10.81
N ALA A 76 -26.70 1.65 -10.12
CA ALA A 76 -28.09 1.94 -10.43
C ALA A 76 -28.26 2.60 -11.82
N MET A 77 -27.30 3.44 -12.22
CA MET A 77 -27.31 4.07 -13.54
C MET A 77 -26.94 3.11 -14.68
N GLY A 78 -26.30 1.98 -14.38
CA GLY A 78 -26.00 0.91 -15.33
C GLY A 78 -25.40 1.42 -16.66
N PRO A 79 -26.05 1.18 -17.82
CA PRO A 79 -25.55 1.58 -19.13
C PRO A 79 -25.23 3.08 -19.29
N LEU A 80 -25.84 3.96 -18.49
CA LEU A 80 -25.60 5.39 -18.54
C LEU A 80 -24.23 5.79 -17.96
N MET A 81 -23.61 4.92 -17.16
CA MET A 81 -22.30 5.14 -16.51
C MET A 81 -21.19 4.22 -17.05
N ASP A 82 -21.50 3.28 -17.95
CA ASP A 82 -20.52 2.41 -18.59
C ASP A 82 -19.88 3.12 -19.79
N GLU A 83 -18.58 3.44 -19.70
CA GLU A 83 -17.84 4.15 -20.75
C GLU A 83 -17.84 3.43 -22.10
N LYS A 84 -18.04 2.10 -22.11
CA LYS A 84 -18.09 1.29 -23.32
C LYS A 84 -19.49 1.25 -23.94
N HIS A 85 -20.51 1.69 -23.23
CA HIS A 85 -21.89 1.63 -23.67
C HIS A 85 -22.27 2.87 -24.49
N PRO A 86 -22.98 2.73 -25.64
CA PRO A 86 -23.31 3.86 -26.52
C PRO A 86 -24.22 4.93 -25.88
N GLU A 87 -24.98 4.56 -24.85
CA GLU A 87 -25.83 5.47 -24.08
C GLU A 87 -25.06 6.30 -23.04
N CYS A 88 -23.82 5.93 -22.71
CA CYS A 88 -23.03 6.71 -21.79
C CYS A 88 -22.61 8.04 -22.43
N LEU A 89 -22.99 9.13 -21.78
CA LEU A 89 -22.72 10.48 -22.28
C LEU A 89 -21.31 10.98 -21.93
N LYS A 90 -20.49 10.18 -21.25
CA LYS A 90 -19.17 10.62 -20.76
C LYS A 90 -18.26 11.10 -21.88
N LEU A 91 -18.20 10.38 -22.99
CA LEU A 91 -17.37 10.75 -24.15
C LEU A 91 -17.97 11.92 -24.97
N LYS A 92 -19.27 12.18 -24.82
CA LYS A 92 -20.01 13.25 -25.51
C LYS A 92 -20.00 14.58 -24.73
N LYS A 93 -19.47 14.58 -23.50
CA LYS A 93 -19.49 15.72 -22.59
C LYS A 93 -18.07 16.10 -22.18
N ASN A 94 -17.81 17.39 -22.03
CA ASN A 94 -16.58 17.83 -21.39
C ASN A 94 -16.60 17.54 -19.89
N HIS A 95 -15.46 17.67 -19.22
CA HIS A 95 -15.33 17.37 -17.78
C HIS A 95 -16.35 18.11 -16.90
N ARG A 96 -16.62 19.39 -17.17
CA ARG A 96 -17.59 20.19 -16.39
C ARG A 96 -19.02 19.72 -16.64
N GLN A 97 -19.38 19.48 -17.90
CA GLN A 97 -20.70 18.97 -18.28
C GLN A 97 -20.95 17.58 -17.70
N TRP A 98 -19.95 16.70 -17.70
CA TRP A 98 -20.04 15.39 -17.08
C TRP A 98 -20.22 15.48 -15.56
N SER A 99 -19.47 16.36 -14.89
CA SER A 99 -19.66 16.58 -13.45
C SER A 99 -21.08 17.05 -13.13
N ARG A 100 -21.63 17.98 -13.92
CA ARG A 100 -23.01 18.46 -13.75
C ARG A 100 -24.02 17.34 -13.99
N TYR A 101 -23.81 16.54 -15.04
CA TYR A 101 -24.64 15.37 -15.32
C TYR A 101 -24.69 14.40 -14.12
N VAL A 102 -23.52 14.10 -13.53
CA VAL A 102 -23.44 13.25 -12.33
C VAL A 102 -24.10 13.89 -11.11
N HIS A 103 -24.00 15.22 -10.93
CA HIS A 103 -24.71 15.94 -9.86
C HIS A 103 -26.24 15.81 -9.99
N GLY A 104 -26.76 16.00 -11.20
CA GLY A 104 -28.18 15.83 -11.45
C GLY A 104 -28.65 14.39 -11.29
N ALA A 105 -27.86 13.42 -11.75
CA ALA A 105 -28.16 12.01 -11.57
C ALA A 105 -28.17 11.61 -10.08
N SER A 106 -27.24 12.14 -9.29
CA SER A 106 -27.20 11.98 -7.83
C SER A 106 -28.44 12.59 -7.15
N ALA A 107 -28.94 13.74 -7.62
CA ALA A 107 -30.18 14.33 -7.11
C ALA A 107 -31.41 13.45 -7.41
N ILE A 108 -31.53 12.90 -8.63
CA ILE A 108 -32.62 11.98 -9.00
C ILE A 108 -32.51 10.68 -8.19
N PHE A 109 -31.29 10.17 -7.98
CA PHE A 109 -31.04 8.96 -7.19
C PHE A 109 -31.48 9.14 -5.74
N ALA A 110 -31.11 10.26 -5.12
CA ALA A 110 -31.56 10.63 -3.78
C ALA A 110 -33.07 10.80 -3.71
N TRP A 111 -33.70 11.40 -4.73
CA TRP A 111 -35.15 11.54 -4.79
C TRP A 111 -35.86 10.19 -4.86
N ARG A 112 -35.33 9.25 -5.64
CA ARG A 112 -35.89 7.90 -5.74
C ARG A 112 -35.74 7.15 -4.42
N ILE A 113 -34.57 7.25 -3.79
CA ILE A 113 -34.30 6.70 -2.45
C ILE A 113 -35.29 7.24 -1.41
N ALA A 114 -35.62 8.53 -1.47
CA ALA A 114 -36.52 9.19 -0.54
C ALA A 114 -37.96 8.64 -0.56
N GLN A 115 -38.31 7.85 -1.59
CA GLN A 115 -39.59 7.14 -1.68
C GLN A 115 -39.56 5.77 -0.99
N GLY A 116 -38.37 5.29 -0.61
CA GLY A 116 -38.16 4.03 0.08
C GLY A 116 -38.27 4.12 1.60
N GLU A 117 -38.08 2.98 2.24
CA GLU A 117 -38.08 2.84 3.69
C GLU A 117 -36.69 3.10 4.29
N ARG A 118 -35.64 2.58 3.68
CA ARG A 118 -34.28 2.71 4.23
C ARG A 118 -33.22 2.87 3.16
N VAL A 119 -32.13 3.51 3.55
CA VAL A 119 -30.88 3.60 2.77
C VAL A 119 -29.68 3.40 3.67
N THR A 120 -28.64 2.78 3.14
CA THR A 120 -27.35 2.63 3.83
C THR A 120 -26.40 3.75 3.43
N LEU A 121 -25.74 4.35 4.41
CA LEU A 121 -24.70 5.36 4.23
C LEU A 121 -23.35 4.81 4.70
N LEU A 122 -22.35 4.91 3.85
CA LEU A 122 -20.97 4.62 4.22
C LEU A 122 -20.25 5.90 4.59
N SER A 123 -19.59 5.94 5.74
CA SER A 123 -18.74 7.08 6.11
C SER A 123 -17.52 6.67 6.94
N PRO A 124 -16.51 7.54 7.11
CA PRO A 124 -15.55 7.41 8.19
C PRO A 124 -16.24 7.31 9.56
N PRO A 125 -15.62 6.63 10.54
CA PRO A 125 -16.18 6.51 11.87
C PRO A 125 -16.13 7.84 12.66
N PRO A 126 -16.97 7.99 13.70
CA PRO A 126 -16.88 9.08 14.67
C PRO A 126 -15.44 9.29 15.21
N PRO A 127 -15.03 10.55 15.48
CA PRO A 127 -15.88 11.75 15.60
C PRO A 127 -16.16 12.49 14.29
N GLU A 128 -15.28 12.44 13.28
CA GLU A 128 -15.44 13.15 12.00
C GLU A 128 -16.02 12.24 10.91
N ARG A 129 -17.34 12.00 10.93
CA ARG A 129 -18.03 11.18 9.93
C ARG A 129 -18.15 11.82 8.56
N PHE A 130 -18.20 13.15 8.50
CA PHE A 130 -18.48 13.89 7.28
C PHE A 130 -17.44 14.97 7.04
N HIS A 131 -17.33 15.40 5.78
CA HIS A 131 -16.40 16.44 5.40
C HIS A 131 -16.71 17.74 6.16
N PRO A 132 -15.72 18.37 6.85
CA PRO A 132 -15.96 19.54 7.69
C PRO A 132 -16.55 20.76 6.96
N SER A 133 -16.28 20.90 5.66
CA SER A 133 -16.81 22.01 4.86
C SER A 133 -18.30 21.90 4.53
N GLY A 134 -18.91 20.72 4.68
CA GLY A 134 -20.29 20.47 4.23
C GLY A 134 -20.46 20.44 2.71
N LEU A 135 -19.38 20.33 1.93
CA LEU A 135 -19.39 20.40 0.46
C LEU A 135 -19.20 19.04 -0.22
N SER A 136 -19.35 17.93 0.50
CA SER A 136 -19.43 16.62 -0.17
C SER A 136 -20.74 16.51 -0.95
N TYR A 137 -20.75 15.69 -2.00
CA TYR A 137 -21.96 15.49 -2.82
C TYR A 137 -23.12 14.97 -1.98
N TYR A 138 -22.82 14.03 -1.08
CA TYR A 138 -23.78 13.57 -0.09
C TYR A 138 -24.37 14.74 0.71
N GLN A 139 -23.55 15.57 1.36
CA GLN A 139 -24.05 16.63 2.23
C GLN A 139 -24.81 17.75 1.49
N LEU A 140 -24.38 18.08 0.27
CA LEU A 140 -24.91 19.22 -0.47
C LEU A 140 -26.17 18.88 -1.27
N ILE A 141 -26.23 17.68 -1.84
CA ILE A 141 -27.26 17.27 -2.80
C ILE A 141 -28.12 16.16 -2.21
N GLU A 142 -27.51 15.04 -1.81
CA GLU A 142 -28.26 13.82 -1.51
C GLU A 142 -28.95 13.88 -0.13
N GLU A 143 -28.22 14.28 0.92
CA GLU A 143 -28.66 14.35 2.32
C GLU A 143 -29.93 15.20 2.49
N PRO A 144 -30.02 16.43 1.94
CA PRO A 144 -31.24 17.22 2.04
C PRO A 144 -32.44 16.61 1.31
N ILE A 145 -32.21 15.93 0.17
CA ILE A 145 -33.28 15.27 -0.58
C ILE A 145 -33.78 14.04 0.17
N VAL A 146 -32.89 13.14 0.63
CA VAL A 146 -33.31 11.93 1.34
C VAL A 146 -33.95 12.23 2.69
N ARG A 147 -33.58 13.34 3.34
CA ARG A 147 -34.23 13.80 4.57
C ARG A 147 -35.53 14.58 4.33
N GLY A 148 -35.93 14.80 3.09
CA GLY A 148 -37.18 15.47 2.75
C GLY A 148 -37.15 17.00 2.91
N LEU A 149 -35.97 17.62 2.96
CA LEU A 149 -35.84 19.09 3.09
C LEU A 149 -36.24 19.84 1.81
N ILE A 150 -36.20 19.17 0.64
CA ILE A 150 -36.56 19.78 -0.65
C ILE A 150 -37.95 19.35 -1.14
N ASN A 151 -38.29 18.07 -1.03
CA ASN A 151 -39.47 17.46 -1.65
C ASN A 151 -40.55 17.04 -0.64
N HIS A 152 -40.37 17.34 0.65
CA HIS A 152 -41.23 16.91 1.76
C HIS A 152 -41.49 15.39 1.85
N LYS A 153 -40.75 14.59 1.10
CA LYS A 153 -40.75 13.12 1.16
C LYS A 153 -39.38 12.68 1.64
N SER A 154 -39.35 12.01 2.78
CA SER A 154 -38.10 11.54 3.38
C SER A 154 -38.06 10.03 3.42
N VAL A 155 -36.86 9.47 3.28
CA VAL A 155 -36.62 8.07 3.62
C VAL A 155 -36.95 7.87 5.10
N ARG A 156 -37.63 6.78 5.45
CA ARG A 156 -38.00 6.54 6.86
C ARG A 156 -36.77 6.41 7.75
N LYS A 157 -35.68 5.86 7.21
CA LYS A 157 -34.46 5.59 7.97
C LYS A 157 -33.19 5.71 7.13
N ILE A 158 -32.15 6.35 7.70
CA ILE A 158 -30.78 6.24 7.19
C ILE A 158 -29.98 5.40 8.18
N ILE A 159 -29.48 4.26 7.71
CA ILE A 159 -28.55 3.41 8.45
C ILE A 159 -27.14 3.79 8.04
N ILE A 160 -26.21 3.88 9.00
CA ILE A 160 -24.82 4.21 8.72
C ILE A 160 -23.89 3.10 9.19
N THR A 161 -22.84 2.84 8.42
CA THR A 161 -21.76 1.90 8.74
C THR A 161 -20.39 2.48 8.33
N HIS A 162 -19.33 1.94 8.91
CA HIS A 162 -17.97 2.47 8.82
C HIS A 162 -16.97 1.41 8.36
N PRO A 163 -16.93 1.07 7.06
CA PRO A 163 -16.11 -0.03 6.54
C PRO A 163 -14.59 0.23 6.58
N MET A 164 -14.14 1.41 7.00
CA MET A 164 -12.73 1.80 7.06
C MET A 164 -12.05 1.41 8.39
N THR A 165 -12.71 0.66 9.27
CA THR A 165 -12.11 0.24 10.54
C THR A 165 -11.34 -1.06 10.41
N GLU A 166 -10.04 -1.03 10.72
CA GLU A 166 -9.12 -2.19 10.71
C GLU A 166 -9.45 -3.28 11.74
N LYS A 167 -10.50 -3.11 12.55
CA LYS A 167 -10.85 -4.03 13.63
C LYS A 167 -11.96 -4.95 13.17
N SER A 168 -11.57 -6.20 12.88
CA SER A 168 -12.36 -7.35 12.43
C SER A 168 -13.20 -7.10 11.17
N GLU A 169 -12.73 -7.64 10.06
CA GLU A 169 -13.47 -7.72 8.77
C GLU A 169 -14.84 -8.41 8.93
N ASP A 170 -15.08 -9.10 10.05
CA ASP A 170 -16.27 -9.93 10.31
C ASP A 170 -17.38 -9.26 11.13
N GLU A 171 -17.16 -8.08 11.74
CA GLU A 171 -18.19 -7.39 12.54
C GLU A 171 -18.52 -6.00 11.99
N GLU A 172 -19.33 -5.97 10.94
CA GLU A 172 -19.93 -4.71 10.47
C GLU A 172 -20.96 -4.19 11.47
N PHE A 173 -20.74 -2.97 11.94
CA PHE A 173 -21.63 -2.33 12.90
C PHE A 173 -22.48 -1.24 12.24
N TYR A 174 -23.79 -1.40 12.39
CA TYR A 174 -24.80 -0.52 11.83
C TYR A 174 -25.51 0.23 12.95
N TYR A 175 -25.74 1.52 12.76
CA TYR A 175 -26.59 2.31 13.65
C TYR A 175 -27.42 3.32 12.86
N GLU A 176 -28.45 3.86 13.50
CA GLU A 176 -29.34 4.86 12.88
C GLU A 176 -28.63 6.22 12.85
N LEU A 177 -28.59 6.84 11.67
CA LEU A 177 -28.17 8.25 11.51
C LEU A 177 -29.38 9.18 11.49
N TRP A 178 -30.49 8.73 10.89
CA TRP A 178 -31.72 9.49 10.74
C TRP A 178 -32.91 8.53 10.87
N PRO A 179 -34.00 8.91 11.57
CA PRO A 179 -34.25 10.23 12.17
C PRO A 179 -33.53 10.48 13.50
N ASN A 180 -33.14 9.44 14.23
CA ASN A 180 -32.43 9.58 15.51
C ASN A 180 -30.97 9.16 15.34
N ASP A 181 -30.04 10.11 15.47
CA ASP A 181 -28.61 9.82 15.37
C ASP A 181 -28.12 9.05 16.60
N ARG A 182 -27.88 7.75 16.44
CA ARG A 182 -27.45 6.83 17.50
C ARG A 182 -25.93 6.65 17.56
N ARG A 183 -25.17 7.69 17.21
CA ARG A 183 -23.69 7.68 17.23
C ARG A 183 -23.08 7.28 18.58
N GLU A 184 -23.79 7.50 19.68
CA GLU A 184 -23.41 7.05 21.02
C GLU A 184 -23.24 5.53 21.09
N GLU A 185 -24.02 4.75 20.32
CA GLU A 185 -23.87 3.29 20.26
C GLU A 185 -22.49 2.91 19.69
N TRP A 186 -22.03 3.62 18.66
CA TRP A 186 -20.67 3.46 18.12
C TRP A 186 -19.61 3.83 19.16
N VAL A 187 -19.74 5.01 19.79
CA VAL A 187 -18.76 5.51 20.77
C VAL A 187 -18.67 4.56 21.98
N LYS A 188 -19.80 3.99 22.42
CA LYS A 188 -19.84 3.01 23.49
C LYS A 188 -19.09 1.72 23.12
N ARG A 189 -19.24 1.25 21.87
CA ARG A 189 -18.63 0.00 21.40
C ARG A 189 -17.15 0.14 21.05
N PHE A 190 -16.77 1.19 20.33
CA PHE A 190 -15.43 1.33 19.74
C PHE A 190 -14.59 2.48 20.34
N GLY A 191 -15.21 3.35 21.14
CA GLY A 191 -14.60 4.57 21.66
C GLY A 191 -14.53 5.70 20.65
N SER A 192 -14.10 6.87 21.11
CA SER A 192 -13.86 8.05 20.27
C SER A 192 -12.38 8.13 19.90
N ARG A 193 -12.03 7.73 18.68
CA ARG A 193 -10.67 7.90 18.14
C ARG A 193 -10.73 8.71 16.84
N PRO A 194 -10.00 9.84 16.75
CA PRO A 194 -9.92 10.60 15.50
C PRO A 194 -9.37 9.73 14.38
N CYS A 195 -10.10 9.65 13.26
CA CYS A 195 -9.60 9.02 12.05
C CYS A 195 -8.55 9.96 11.43
N LYS A 196 -7.29 9.51 11.32
CA LYS A 196 -6.18 10.32 10.76
C LYS A 196 -6.22 10.43 9.22
N GLY A 197 -7.42 10.37 8.63
CA GLY A 197 -7.61 10.46 7.19
C GLY A 197 -7.47 11.90 6.71
N LYS A 198 -6.72 12.12 5.63
CA LYS A 198 -6.75 13.39 4.91
C LYS A 198 -8.05 13.43 4.10
N TRP A 199 -8.88 14.45 4.33
CA TRP A 199 -10.04 14.71 3.50
C TRP A 199 -9.62 15.05 2.08
N ARG A 200 -10.35 14.54 1.08
CA ARG A 200 -10.17 14.99 -0.31
C ARG A 200 -10.57 16.46 -0.39
N GLN A 201 -9.88 17.21 -1.24
CA GLN A 201 -10.28 18.57 -1.54
C GLN A 201 -11.64 18.55 -2.24
N VAL A 202 -12.65 19.14 -1.61
CA VAL A 202 -13.97 19.37 -2.20
C VAL A 202 -14.01 20.76 -2.82
N GLY A 203 -14.64 20.87 -3.99
CA GLY A 203 -14.56 22.07 -4.83
C GLY A 203 -15.33 23.27 -4.30
N HIS A 204 -14.82 24.47 -4.61
CA HIS A 204 -15.49 25.76 -4.44
C HIS A 204 -15.93 26.32 -5.81
N SER A 205 -16.44 25.47 -6.69
CA SER A 205 -16.93 25.97 -7.98
C SER A 205 -18.16 26.86 -7.78
N ASN A 206 -18.39 27.78 -8.72
CA ASN A 206 -19.58 28.62 -8.73
C ASN A 206 -20.85 27.76 -8.67
N ASP A 207 -20.87 26.64 -9.40
CA ASP A 207 -21.97 25.66 -9.41
C ASP A 207 -22.27 25.11 -8.00
N ILE A 208 -21.25 24.81 -7.19
CA ILE A 208 -21.39 24.32 -5.80
C ILE A 208 -21.86 25.44 -4.85
N THR A 209 -21.40 26.68 -5.09
CA THR A 209 -21.78 27.85 -4.28
C THR A 209 -23.22 28.26 -4.54
N GLU A 210 -23.64 28.21 -5.80
CA GLU A 210 -25.01 28.46 -6.21
C GLU A 210 -25.94 27.37 -5.69
N LEU A 211 -25.55 26.09 -5.78
CA LEU A 211 -26.26 24.99 -5.13
C LEU A 211 -26.49 25.26 -3.65
N ARG A 212 -25.42 25.56 -2.92
CA ARG A 212 -25.50 25.90 -1.50
C ARG A 212 -26.51 27.02 -1.25
N SER A 213 -26.47 28.09 -2.06
CA SER A 213 -27.39 29.22 -1.93
C SER A 213 -28.86 28.80 -2.08
N LEU A 214 -29.19 27.95 -3.06
CA LEU A 214 -30.55 27.44 -3.29
C LEU A 214 -31.04 26.56 -2.15
N MET A 215 -30.14 25.70 -1.65
CA MET A 215 -30.43 24.80 -0.54
C MET A 215 -30.71 25.60 0.74
N THR A 216 -29.91 26.62 1.03
CA THR A 216 -30.15 27.53 2.17
C THR A 216 -31.38 28.41 2.00
N SER A 217 -31.81 28.70 0.77
CA SER A 217 -33.01 29.50 0.50
C SER A 217 -34.30 28.66 0.59
N SER A 218 -34.20 27.34 0.46
CA SER A 218 -35.36 26.43 0.60
C SER A 218 -35.58 26.04 2.07
N GLU A 219 -34.52 26.03 2.89
CA GLU A 219 -34.60 25.82 4.35
C GLU A 219 -35.40 26.91 5.08
N SER A 220 -35.55 28.12 4.50
CA SER A 220 -36.25 29.25 5.12
C SER A 220 -37.78 29.22 4.93
N HIS A 221 -38.33 28.30 4.13
CA HIS A 221 -39.76 28.29 3.77
C HIS A 221 -40.61 27.23 4.48
N VAL A 222 -40.04 26.48 5.43
CA VAL A 222 -40.77 25.41 6.16
C VAL A 222 -41.07 25.85 7.59
N CYS A 223 -42.10 26.68 7.73
CA CYS A 223 -42.89 26.77 8.96
C CYS A 223 -44.28 27.32 8.61
N SER A 224 -45.24 26.41 8.35
CA SER A 224 -46.62 26.78 7.99
C SER A 224 -47.47 27.14 9.22
N SER A 225 -48.47 27.96 8.93
CA SER A 225 -49.32 28.77 9.78
C SER A 225 -50.34 27.97 10.61
N GLU A 226 -50.15 27.94 11.92
CA GLU A 226 -51.24 27.84 12.92
C GLU A 226 -50.86 28.35 14.33
N GLN A 227 -49.74 29.08 14.49
CA GLN A 227 -49.19 29.47 15.80
C GLN A 227 -49.21 30.98 16.10
N PHE A 228 -50.12 31.75 15.50
CA PHE A 228 -50.11 33.22 15.67
C PHE A 228 -50.71 33.74 16.99
N LYS A 229 -51.32 32.91 17.83
CA LYS A 229 -51.74 33.32 19.19
C LYS A 229 -50.77 32.91 20.31
N HIS A 230 -49.84 31.98 20.04
CA HIS A 230 -48.82 31.54 21.01
C HIS A 230 -47.50 32.33 20.89
N LEU A 231 -47.34 33.16 19.85
CA LEU A 231 -46.05 33.75 19.48
C LEU A 231 -45.58 34.89 20.41
N GLU A 232 -46.48 35.58 21.09
CA GLU A 232 -46.13 36.75 21.92
C GLU A 232 -45.44 36.33 23.22
N ASN A 233 -46.01 35.35 23.94
CA ASN A 233 -45.35 34.73 25.11
C ASN A 233 -44.11 33.89 24.75
N ARG A 234 -43.99 33.40 23.49
CA ARG A 234 -42.82 32.65 23.01
C ARG A 234 -41.65 33.55 22.61
N LYS A 235 -41.89 34.79 22.18
CA LYS A 235 -40.83 35.75 21.80
C LYS A 235 -39.98 36.17 23.01
N GLU A 236 -40.59 36.33 24.18
CA GLU A 236 -39.88 36.75 25.39
C GLU A 236 -39.09 35.60 26.03
N THR A 237 -39.68 34.39 26.07
CA THR A 237 -38.97 33.17 26.49
C THR A 237 -37.87 32.77 25.50
N ALA A 238 -38.08 32.93 24.19
CA ALA A 238 -37.06 32.69 23.17
C ALA A 238 -35.89 33.69 23.24
N LYS A 239 -36.14 34.95 23.63
CA LYS A 239 -35.08 35.95 23.86
C LYS A 239 -34.20 35.54 25.05
N ARG A 240 -34.79 35.15 26.18
CA ARG A 240 -34.07 34.64 27.35
C ARG A 240 -33.26 33.38 27.04
N VAL A 241 -33.84 32.41 26.33
CA VAL A 241 -33.15 31.18 25.90
C VAL A 241 -32.02 31.47 24.91
N ARG A 242 -32.18 32.47 24.02
CA ARG A 242 -31.13 32.90 23.07
C ARG A 242 -29.95 33.55 23.79
N ASP A 243 -30.21 34.35 24.81
CA ASP A 243 -29.17 35.01 25.61
C ASP A 243 -28.44 34.01 26.52
N GLU A 244 -29.15 33.05 27.12
CA GLU A 244 -28.53 31.92 27.82
C GLU A 244 -27.68 31.04 26.89
N ARG A 245 -28.17 30.73 25.68
CA ARG A 245 -27.39 29.96 24.69
C ARG A 245 -26.15 30.73 24.25
N LYS A 246 -26.22 32.05 24.09
CA LYS A 246 -25.05 32.90 23.81
C LYS A 246 -24.05 32.90 24.97
N ALA A 247 -24.51 32.98 26.22
CA ALA A 247 -23.65 32.92 27.40
C ALA A 247 -22.97 31.53 27.53
N LYS A 248 -23.74 30.44 27.38
CA LYS A 248 -23.21 29.07 27.40
C LYS A 248 -22.21 28.83 26.27
N ARG A 249 -22.46 29.35 25.07
CA ARG A 249 -21.53 29.24 23.93
C ARG A 249 -20.23 30.01 24.18
N LYS A 250 -20.28 31.22 24.73
CA LYS A 250 -19.08 31.99 25.12
C LYS A 250 -18.26 31.28 26.20
N ALA A 251 -18.92 30.67 27.18
CA ALA A 251 -18.25 29.88 28.21
C ALA A 251 -17.56 28.63 27.62
N LEU A 252 -18.23 27.95 26.69
CA LEU A 252 -17.71 26.76 26.01
C LEU A 252 -16.53 27.10 25.09
N ASP A 253 -16.60 28.21 24.34
CA ASP A 253 -15.49 28.69 23.51
C ASP A 253 -14.26 29.07 24.37
N LYS A 254 -14.48 29.71 25.53
CA LYS A 254 -13.39 30.03 26.47
C LYS A 254 -12.74 28.76 27.04
N ALA A 255 -13.55 27.78 27.45
CA ALA A 255 -13.05 26.49 27.92
C ALA A 255 -12.29 25.72 26.82
N HIS A 256 -12.75 25.80 25.57
CA HIS A 256 -12.09 25.17 24.44
C HIS A 256 -10.73 25.82 24.12
N GLN A 257 -10.64 27.15 24.19
CA GLN A 257 -9.36 27.86 24.02
C GLN A 257 -8.34 27.52 25.12
N GLU A 258 -8.77 27.42 26.37
CA GLU A 258 -7.90 27.02 27.48
C GLU A 258 -7.43 25.56 27.34
N ALA A 259 -8.31 24.66 26.91
CA ALA A 259 -7.96 23.27 26.63
C ALA A 259 -6.94 23.15 25.48
N LEU A 260 -7.12 23.91 24.39
CA LEU A 260 -6.17 23.95 23.28
C LEU A 260 -4.81 24.48 23.70
N LYS A 261 -4.76 25.46 24.61
CA LYS A 261 -3.50 26.00 25.14
C LYS A 261 -2.76 24.95 25.97
N LYS A 262 -3.44 24.25 26.88
CA LYS A 262 -2.88 23.14 27.66
C LYS A 262 -2.36 22.01 26.77
N LEU A 263 -3.11 21.64 25.73
CA LEU A 263 -2.71 20.60 24.79
C LEU A 263 -1.44 20.99 24.01
N LYS A 264 -1.33 22.26 23.59
CA LYS A 264 -0.13 22.79 22.92
C LYS A 264 1.12 22.68 23.79
N ASP A 265 1.00 23.02 25.08
CA ASP A 265 2.12 22.97 26.02
C ASP A 265 2.54 21.52 26.31
N GLU A 266 1.58 20.61 26.45
CA GLU A 266 1.85 19.18 26.65
C GLU A 266 2.53 18.53 25.43
N VAL A 267 2.07 18.86 24.22
CA VAL A 267 2.71 18.40 22.97
C VAL A 267 4.14 18.95 22.84
N LYS A 268 4.36 20.21 23.22
CA LYS A 268 5.70 20.83 23.21
C LYS A 268 6.64 20.14 24.21
N ALA A 269 6.15 19.78 25.40
CA ALA A 269 6.90 19.03 26.40
C ALA A 269 7.25 17.61 25.91
N LYS A 270 6.27 16.87 25.38
CA LYS A 270 6.48 15.52 24.82
C LYS A 270 7.46 15.51 23.66
N ARG A 271 7.41 16.51 22.77
CA ARG A 271 8.37 16.66 21.66
C ARG A 271 9.80 16.89 22.15
N LYS A 272 10.00 17.73 23.19
CA LYS A 272 11.32 17.96 23.81
C LYS A 272 11.87 16.67 24.43
N ALA A 273 11.04 15.92 25.16
CA ALA A 273 11.44 14.65 25.76
C ALA A 273 11.85 13.61 24.71
N ARG A 274 11.04 13.44 23.64
CA ARG A 274 11.34 12.53 22.54
C ARG A 274 12.65 12.88 21.82
N ASN A 275 12.89 14.16 21.55
CA ASN A 275 14.14 14.59 20.90
C ASN A 275 15.38 14.31 21.79
N LYS A 276 15.26 14.45 23.11
CA LYS A 276 16.33 14.11 24.06
C LYS A 276 16.61 12.60 24.08
N ALA A 277 15.55 11.78 24.08
CA ALA A 277 15.67 10.33 24.01
C ALA A 277 16.31 9.85 22.70
N GLN A 278 15.88 10.40 21.56
CA GLN A 278 16.45 10.08 20.25
C GLN A 278 17.94 10.45 20.15
N LYS A 279 18.35 11.60 20.69
CA LYS A 279 19.77 11.97 20.75
C LYS A 279 20.61 11.02 21.62
N LYS A 280 20.04 10.48 22.71
CA LYS A 280 20.72 9.51 23.57
C LYS A 280 20.89 8.17 22.84
N ALA A 281 19.80 7.64 22.27
CA ALA A 281 19.82 6.39 21.50
C ALA A 281 20.78 6.44 20.30
N ALA A 282 20.83 7.57 19.57
CA ALA A 282 21.77 7.74 18.46
C ALA A 282 23.24 7.72 18.91
N LYS A 283 23.57 8.24 20.10
CA LYS A 283 24.92 8.18 20.66
C LYS A 283 25.31 6.76 21.08
N GLU A 284 24.37 6.01 21.67
CA GLU A 284 24.59 4.62 22.08
C GLU A 284 24.85 3.72 20.86
N LEU A 285 24.03 3.84 19.81
CA LEU A 285 24.24 3.10 18.55
C LEU A 285 25.60 3.39 17.92
N LYS A 286 26.02 4.66 17.87
CA LYS A 286 27.32 5.05 17.31
C LYS A 286 28.51 4.50 18.13
N ASN A 287 28.35 4.35 19.44
CA ASN A 287 29.37 3.76 20.31
C ASN A 287 29.44 2.24 20.13
N GLU A 288 28.28 1.57 20.00
CA GLU A 288 28.20 0.14 19.77
C GLU A 288 28.79 -0.26 18.40
N GLU A 289 28.53 0.54 17.37
CA GLU A 289 29.12 0.35 16.03
C GLU A 289 30.64 0.51 16.06
N LYS A 290 31.16 1.52 16.77
CA LYS A 290 32.62 1.67 16.99
C LYS A 290 33.23 0.49 17.73
N ALA A 291 32.53 -0.07 18.73
CA ALA A 291 33.01 -1.24 19.47
C ALA A 291 33.06 -2.49 18.57
N LYS A 292 32.02 -2.71 17.75
CA LYS A 292 31.98 -3.80 16.76
C LYS A 292 33.09 -3.67 15.72
N GLY A 293 33.33 -2.47 15.19
CA GLY A 293 34.42 -2.21 14.26
C GLY A 293 35.80 -2.57 14.83
N ARG A 294 36.09 -2.15 16.07
CA ARG A 294 37.35 -2.50 16.77
C ARG A 294 37.52 -4.01 16.99
N ALA A 295 36.42 -4.73 17.27
CA ALA A 295 36.46 -6.18 17.44
C ALA A 295 36.78 -6.90 16.13
N ILE A 296 36.16 -6.46 15.01
CA ILE A 296 36.42 -7.00 13.68
C ILE A 296 37.88 -6.76 13.27
N GLU A 297 38.40 -5.55 13.49
CA GLU A 297 39.79 -5.22 13.17
C GLU A 297 40.78 -6.10 13.96
N LYS A 298 40.52 -6.33 15.25
CA LYS A 298 41.35 -7.21 16.08
C LYS A 298 41.32 -8.66 15.59
N ALA A 299 40.16 -9.17 15.20
CA ALA A 299 40.00 -10.51 14.64
C ALA A 299 40.75 -10.68 13.31
N GLN A 300 40.69 -9.65 12.44
CA GLN A 300 41.43 -9.65 11.17
C GLN A 300 42.94 -9.65 11.37
N GLN A 301 43.46 -8.87 12.33
CA GLN A 301 44.88 -8.86 12.67
C GLN A 301 45.36 -10.21 13.22
N GLU A 302 44.54 -10.88 14.03
CA GLU A 302 44.88 -12.20 14.58
C GLU A 302 44.86 -13.29 13.49
N ALA A 303 43.87 -13.26 12.59
CA ALA A 303 43.82 -14.16 11.44
C ALA A 303 45.04 -13.99 10.52
N ALA A 304 45.44 -12.75 10.24
CA ALA A 304 46.63 -12.46 9.43
C ALA A 304 47.93 -12.98 10.06
N LYS A 305 48.05 -12.94 11.41
CA LYS A 305 49.20 -13.53 12.11
C LYS A 305 49.23 -15.05 11.96
N ARG A 306 48.08 -15.73 12.14
CA ARG A 306 47.98 -17.19 11.99
C ARG A 306 48.38 -17.66 10.58
N ILE A 307 47.93 -16.95 9.55
CA ILE A 307 48.30 -17.25 8.15
C ILE A 307 49.81 -17.13 7.95
N LYS A 308 50.44 -16.06 8.46
CA LYS A 308 51.90 -15.88 8.37
C LYS A 308 52.69 -16.99 9.09
N ASP A 309 52.20 -17.44 10.24
CA ASP A 309 52.88 -18.49 11.01
C ASP A 309 52.71 -19.88 10.36
N GLU A 310 51.54 -20.19 9.81
CA GLU A 310 51.34 -21.39 8.99
C GLU A 310 52.24 -21.41 7.75
N GLU A 311 52.40 -20.29 7.06
CA GLU A 311 53.25 -20.20 5.87
C GLU A 311 54.72 -20.44 6.22
N LYS A 312 55.19 -19.87 7.35
CA LYS A 312 56.53 -20.14 7.89
C LYS A 312 56.73 -21.62 8.23
N ALA A 313 55.72 -22.26 8.85
CA ALA A 313 55.77 -23.69 9.18
C ALA A 313 55.84 -24.56 7.92
N LYS A 314 55.00 -24.28 6.91
CA LYS A 314 55.00 -24.96 5.60
C LYS A 314 56.35 -24.81 4.89
N LYS A 315 56.95 -23.61 4.91
CA LYS A 315 58.29 -23.37 4.32
C LYS A 315 59.39 -24.17 5.03
N LYS A 316 59.37 -24.23 6.37
CA LYS A 316 60.31 -25.05 7.15
C LYS A 316 60.17 -26.55 6.82
N ALA A 317 58.94 -27.06 6.73
CA ALA A 317 58.67 -28.44 6.36
C ALA A 317 59.16 -28.78 4.94
N ARG A 318 58.89 -27.90 3.96
CA ARG A 318 59.37 -28.05 2.58
C ARG A 318 60.89 -28.11 2.49
N ASN A 319 61.60 -27.23 3.20
CA ASN A 319 63.06 -27.23 3.23
C ASN A 319 63.63 -28.51 3.85
N LYS A 320 63.01 -29.04 4.91
CA LYS A 320 63.41 -30.30 5.53
C LYS A 320 63.20 -31.49 4.59
N ALA A 321 62.09 -31.51 3.86
CA ALA A 321 61.80 -32.53 2.85
C ALA A 321 62.80 -32.49 1.69
N GLN A 322 63.10 -31.30 1.17
CA GLN A 322 64.10 -31.13 0.09
C GLN A 322 65.50 -31.57 0.52
N LYS A 323 65.94 -31.24 1.75
CA LYS A 323 67.22 -31.74 2.29
C LYS A 323 67.26 -33.26 2.39
N LYS A 324 66.16 -33.91 2.79
CA LYS A 324 66.06 -35.38 2.89
C LYS A 324 66.10 -36.03 1.50
N ALA A 325 65.41 -35.46 0.50
CA ALA A 325 65.43 -35.93 -0.87
C ALA A 325 66.83 -35.80 -1.51
N ALA A 326 67.50 -34.67 -1.29
CA ALA A 326 68.87 -34.45 -1.79
C ALA A 326 69.89 -35.44 -1.20
N ARG A 327 69.75 -35.82 0.08
CA ARG A 327 70.59 -36.87 0.69
C ARG A 327 70.37 -38.23 0.03
N LYS A 328 69.12 -38.66 -0.15
CA LYS A 328 68.80 -39.92 -0.84
C LYS A 328 69.40 -39.99 -2.25
N LEU A 329 69.28 -38.92 -3.03
CA LEU A 329 69.87 -38.86 -4.38
C LEU A 329 71.41 -38.97 -4.36
N LYS A 330 72.07 -38.34 -3.37
CA LYS A 330 73.54 -38.47 -3.21
C LYS A 330 73.94 -39.89 -2.83
N ASP A 331 73.17 -40.56 -1.98
CA ASP A 331 73.45 -41.94 -1.56
C ASP A 331 73.22 -42.93 -2.71
N GLU A 332 72.15 -42.77 -3.48
CA GLU A 332 71.89 -43.56 -4.69
C GLU A 332 72.98 -43.34 -5.77
N ALA A 333 73.42 -42.10 -5.98
CA ALA A 333 74.50 -41.81 -6.91
C ALA A 333 75.83 -42.46 -6.46
N LYS A 334 76.13 -42.45 -5.16
CA LYS A 334 77.29 -43.16 -4.59
C LYS A 334 77.18 -44.67 -4.81
N ALA A 335 76.01 -45.26 -4.60
CA ALA A 335 75.77 -46.69 -4.82
C ALA A 335 75.96 -47.07 -6.30
N LYS A 336 75.38 -46.29 -7.23
CA LYS A 336 75.56 -46.48 -8.68
C LYS A 336 77.02 -46.37 -9.10
N ARG A 337 77.77 -45.40 -8.57
CA ARG A 337 79.22 -45.26 -8.85
C ARG A 337 80.02 -46.45 -8.36
N LYS A 338 79.74 -46.96 -7.15
CA LYS A 338 80.40 -48.18 -6.63
C LYS A 338 80.11 -49.40 -7.52
N ALA A 339 78.86 -49.57 -7.95
CA ALA A 339 78.48 -50.66 -8.85
C ALA A 339 79.20 -50.57 -10.21
N ARG A 340 79.24 -49.37 -10.82
CA ARG A 340 79.98 -49.12 -12.08
C ARG A 340 81.46 -49.44 -11.96
N ASN A 341 82.12 -48.99 -10.88
CA ASN A 341 83.54 -49.28 -10.66
C ASN A 341 83.81 -50.80 -10.51
N LYS A 342 82.90 -51.53 -9.85
CA LYS A 342 83.00 -53.00 -9.73
C LYS A 342 82.84 -53.68 -11.09
N ALA A 343 81.89 -53.23 -11.91
CA ALA A 343 81.70 -53.73 -13.28
C ALA A 343 82.92 -53.46 -14.17
N GLN A 344 83.49 -52.25 -14.11
CA GLN A 344 84.70 -51.91 -14.88
C GLN A 344 85.91 -52.76 -14.47
N LYS A 345 86.11 -53.03 -13.18
CA LYS A 345 87.16 -53.95 -12.71
C LYS A 345 86.96 -55.39 -13.22
N LYS A 346 85.71 -55.85 -13.33
CA LYS A 346 85.39 -57.17 -13.87
C LYS A 346 85.71 -57.24 -15.37
N ALA A 347 85.24 -56.26 -16.15
CA ALA A 347 85.51 -56.16 -17.58
C ALA A 347 87.02 -56.07 -17.89
N ALA A 348 87.79 -55.32 -17.10
CA ALA A 348 89.23 -55.22 -17.26
C ALA A 348 89.97 -56.56 -16.99
N LYS A 349 89.46 -57.39 -16.06
CA LYS A 349 89.99 -58.74 -15.85
C LYS A 349 89.66 -59.67 -17.02
N GLU A 350 88.45 -59.59 -17.55
CA GLU A 350 88.02 -60.39 -18.71
C GLU A 350 88.85 -60.04 -19.96
N LEU A 351 89.08 -58.75 -20.23
CA LEU A 351 89.95 -58.30 -21.33
C LEU A 351 91.40 -58.79 -21.18
N LYS A 352 91.99 -58.73 -19.97
CA LYS A 352 93.32 -59.30 -19.73
C LYS A 352 93.38 -60.81 -19.95
N ASN A 353 92.30 -61.52 -19.65
CA ASN A 353 92.22 -62.96 -19.89
C ASN A 353 92.07 -63.29 -21.38
N GLU A 354 91.25 -62.52 -22.12
CA GLU A 354 91.15 -62.64 -23.57
C GLU A 354 92.46 -62.32 -24.27
N GLU A 355 93.17 -61.28 -23.83
CA GLU A 355 94.47 -60.89 -24.40
C GLU A 355 95.53 -61.98 -24.15
N LYS A 356 95.55 -62.58 -22.95
CA LYS A 356 96.35 -63.77 -22.67
C LYS A 356 95.96 -64.97 -23.54
N ALA A 357 94.67 -65.18 -23.80
CA ALA A 357 94.21 -66.26 -24.66
C ALA A 357 94.63 -66.04 -26.12
N LYS A 358 94.53 -64.81 -26.62
CA LYS A 358 95.01 -64.42 -27.96
C LYS A 358 96.52 -64.58 -28.10
N GLY A 359 97.30 -64.17 -27.09
CA GLY A 359 98.75 -64.39 -27.06
C GLY A 359 99.13 -65.88 -27.17
N ARG A 360 98.46 -66.76 -26.40
CA ARG A 360 98.66 -68.21 -26.49
C ARG A 360 98.27 -68.79 -27.85
N ALA A 361 97.24 -68.25 -28.50
CA ALA A 361 96.84 -68.68 -29.84
C ALA A 361 97.87 -68.26 -30.91
N LEU A 362 98.44 -67.06 -30.77
CA LEU A 362 99.48 -66.53 -31.65
C LEU A 362 100.79 -67.32 -31.51
N GLU A 363 101.17 -67.67 -30.28
CA GLU A 363 102.32 -68.53 -30.00
C GLU A 363 102.15 -69.93 -30.61
N LYS A 364 100.96 -70.54 -30.49
CA LYS A 364 100.65 -71.80 -31.16
C LYS A 364 100.69 -71.68 -32.69
N ALA A 365 100.23 -70.57 -33.26
CA ALA A 365 100.29 -70.32 -34.70
C ALA A 365 101.75 -70.17 -35.19
N GLN A 366 102.60 -69.49 -34.42
CA GLN A 366 104.03 -69.36 -34.71
C GLN A 366 104.76 -70.71 -34.60
N GLN A 367 104.44 -71.52 -33.59
CA GLN A 367 104.98 -72.89 -33.49
C GLN A 367 104.52 -73.77 -34.66
N GLY A 368 103.27 -73.65 -35.12
CA GLY A 368 102.77 -74.32 -36.31
C GLY A 368 103.45 -73.86 -37.61
N ALA A 369 103.69 -72.56 -37.75
CA ALA A 369 104.39 -71.98 -38.91
C ALA A 369 105.89 -72.38 -38.93
N ALA A 370 106.56 -72.39 -37.78
CA ALA A 370 107.94 -72.86 -37.65
C ALA A 370 108.08 -74.35 -38.00
N LYS A 371 107.08 -75.17 -37.64
CA LYS A 371 107.03 -76.59 -38.03
C LYS A 371 106.88 -76.74 -39.56
N ARG A 372 106.01 -75.94 -40.20
CA ARG A 372 105.83 -75.92 -41.66
C ARG A 372 107.06 -75.40 -42.43
N LEU A 373 107.84 -74.47 -41.86
CA LEU A 373 109.12 -74.03 -42.42
C LEU A 373 110.18 -75.13 -42.32
N LYS A 374 110.18 -75.90 -41.23
CA LYS A 374 111.05 -77.07 -41.06
C LYS A 374 110.73 -78.18 -42.06
N ASP A 375 109.45 -78.39 -42.36
CA ASP A 375 108.99 -79.36 -43.36
C ASP A 375 109.30 -78.92 -44.80
N LYS A 376 109.42 -77.61 -45.07
CA LYS A 376 109.82 -77.06 -46.39
C LYS A 376 111.33 -77.02 -46.63
N MET A 377 112.17 -77.09 -45.59
CA MET A 377 113.64 -77.16 -45.74
C MET A 377 114.17 -78.58 -45.96
N ASN A 378 113.30 -79.59 -45.88
CA ASN A 378 113.62 -81.01 -46.06
C ASN A 378 112.96 -81.62 -47.31
N SER A 379 112.59 -80.81 -48.30
CA SER A 379 112.01 -81.28 -49.56
C SER A 379 112.66 -80.66 -50.78
#